data_AF-A0A2I8DM57-F1
#
_entry.id   AF-A0A2I8DM57-F1
#
_cell.length_a   1.000
_cell.length_b   1.000
_cell.length_c   1.000
_cell.angle_alpha   90.00
_cell.angle_beta   90.00
_cell.angle_gamma   90.00
#
_symmetry.space_group_name_H-M   'P 1'
#
loop_
_entity.id
_entity.type
_entity.pdbx_description
1 polymer ?
#
loop_
_entity_poly.entity_id
_entity_poly.type
_entity_poly.pdbx_seq_one_letter_code
_entity_poly.pdbx_strand_id
1 'polypeptide(L)'
;MGQPRGPACAMSVLRRETRPTHADPVAERQAGAGRGCAMERAAVSRKPNIGIRELKENLSAVVDSAWEHPVSVHRYGSPWVWIVSHEVWTRNTRRIDFNPAGHPLAAVRQHLDMAMRERQPRLHAAALRAMLRIEAQPLLRALAVQLLYGLETEAALHEQISCNLLFRWFVGLSLDQQIWTPQEFGYSLERVLASAELVAILEELLLGAPVAPIAQATGIPLNQALLREWRARSVRGG
;
A
#
# COMPACT_ATOMS: atom_id res chain seq x y z
N MET A 1 47.28 37.65 1.07
CA MET A 1 46.98 36.62 2.10
C MET A 1 45.50 36.30 1.99
N GLY A 2 45.00 35.11 1.77
CA GLY A 2 45.57 33.82 1.44
C GLY A 2 44.37 32.96 1.03
N GLN A 3 44.40 32.46 -0.21
CA GLN A 3 43.60 31.32 -0.62
C GLN A 3 44.07 30.07 0.15
N PRO A 4 43.17 29.10 0.36
CA PRO A 4 43.51 27.73 -0.04
C PRO A 4 42.39 27.14 -0.91
N ARG A 5 42.69 26.70 -2.14
CA ARG A 5 43.22 25.39 -2.56
C ARG A 5 42.14 24.30 -2.64
N GLY A 6 41.72 24.01 -3.88
CA GLY A 6 41.12 22.71 -4.26
C GLY A 6 42.15 21.57 -4.28
N PRO A 7 41.75 20.34 -4.63
CA PRO A 7 41.81 19.86 -6.04
C PRO A 7 40.54 19.09 -6.46
N ALA A 8 40.08 19.18 -7.71
CA ALA A 8 40.47 18.42 -8.91
C ALA A 8 39.97 16.94 -8.97
N CYS A 9 39.04 16.72 -9.90
CA CYS A 9 39.00 15.66 -10.93
C CYS A 9 39.29 14.19 -10.54
N ALA A 10 38.31 13.31 -10.78
CA ALA A 10 38.55 11.99 -11.36
C ALA A 10 37.33 11.55 -12.21
N MET A 11 37.51 11.55 -13.53
CA MET A 11 36.70 10.79 -14.48
C MET A 11 37.04 9.30 -14.41
N SER A 12 36.08 8.50 -14.88
CA SER A 12 36.23 7.13 -15.41
C SER A 12 36.21 5.99 -14.38
N VAL A 13 35.28 5.05 -14.53
CA VAL A 13 35.53 3.72 -15.14
C VAL A 13 34.23 2.90 -15.03
N LEU A 14 33.68 2.52 -16.18
CA LEU A 14 32.84 1.33 -16.31
C LEU A 14 33.60 0.13 -15.72
N ARG A 15 33.09 -0.48 -14.64
CA ARG A 15 33.45 -1.86 -14.31
C ARG A 15 32.18 -2.71 -14.23
N ARG A 16 32.13 -3.64 -15.18
CA ARG A 16 31.37 -4.88 -15.10
C ARG A 16 31.71 -5.56 -13.77
N GLU A 17 30.71 -5.79 -12.93
CA GLU A 17 30.88 -6.73 -11.83
C GLU A 17 30.67 -8.15 -12.33
N THR A 18 31.79 -8.87 -12.32
CA THR A 18 31.97 -10.29 -12.57
C THR A 18 31.38 -11.12 -11.42
N ARG A 19 30.82 -12.28 -11.78
CA ARG A 19 30.50 -13.41 -10.87
C ARG A 19 31.61 -13.63 -9.83
N PRO A 20 31.26 -13.95 -8.58
CA PRO A 20 32.11 -14.79 -7.76
C PRO A 20 31.80 -16.26 -8.03
N THR A 21 32.86 -16.98 -8.43
CA THR A 21 32.95 -18.44 -8.46
C THR A 21 33.59 -18.87 -7.15
N HIS A 22 32.94 -19.74 -6.37
CA HIS A 22 33.50 -20.69 -5.38
C HIS A 22 32.36 -21.11 -4.44
N ALA A 23 32.26 -22.33 -3.94
CA ALA A 23 32.72 -23.66 -4.31
C ALA A 23 31.88 -24.59 -3.42
N ASP A 24 31.41 -25.69 -3.98
CA ASP A 24 30.67 -26.72 -3.25
C ASP A 24 31.49 -27.28 -2.09
N PRO A 25 30.85 -27.49 -0.93
CA PRO A 25 31.19 -28.59 -0.06
C PRO A 25 30.06 -29.63 -0.08
N VAL A 26 30.46 -30.88 0.11
CA VAL A 26 29.60 -32.09 0.28
C VAL A 26 29.49 -32.94 -0.99
N ALA A 27 30.65 -33.39 -1.46
CA ALA A 27 30.81 -34.78 -1.89
C ALA A 27 31.38 -35.57 -0.71
N GLU A 28 30.57 -36.44 -0.10
CA GLU A 28 30.94 -37.73 0.50
C GLU A 28 29.89 -38.15 1.52
N ARG A 29 29.02 -39.09 1.10
CA ARG A 29 28.62 -40.30 1.83
C ARG A 29 27.31 -40.81 1.23
N GLN A 30 27.41 -41.86 0.43
CA GLN A 30 26.74 -43.15 0.65
C GLN A 30 26.76 -43.95 -0.67
N ALA A 31 27.79 -44.80 -0.79
CA ALA A 31 27.65 -46.04 -1.53
C ALA A 31 26.76 -46.97 -0.70
N GLY A 32 25.52 -47.16 -1.15
CA GLY A 32 24.57 -48.13 -0.62
C GLY A 32 23.75 -48.66 -1.78
N ALA A 33 24.11 -49.85 -2.26
CA ALA A 33 23.50 -50.51 -3.40
C ALA A 33 21.98 -50.71 -3.21
N GLY A 34 21.18 -50.10 -4.07
CA GLY A 34 19.75 -50.34 -4.23
C GLY A 34 19.41 -50.37 -5.71
N ARG A 35 18.92 -51.52 -6.18
CA ARG A 35 18.70 -51.85 -7.59
C ARG A 35 17.53 -51.04 -8.18
N GLY A 36 17.69 -50.64 -9.44
CA GLY A 36 16.60 -50.55 -10.42
C GLY A 36 15.68 -49.33 -10.31
N CYS A 37 15.88 -48.34 -11.18
CA CYS A 37 15.13 -48.18 -12.42
C CYS A 37 15.50 -46.80 -12.97
N ALA A 38 16.26 -46.76 -14.07
CA ALA A 38 16.45 -45.54 -14.82
C ALA A 38 15.10 -45.14 -15.43
N MET A 39 14.35 -44.27 -14.75
CA MET A 39 13.27 -43.53 -15.39
C MET A 39 13.92 -42.51 -16.30
N GLU A 40 14.09 -42.91 -17.55
CA GLU A 40 14.26 -42.03 -18.68
C GLU A 40 13.19 -40.94 -18.60
N ARG A 41 13.61 -39.71 -18.26
CA ARG A 41 12.74 -38.54 -18.26
C ARG A 41 12.36 -38.27 -19.71
N ALA A 42 11.29 -38.89 -20.16
CA ALA A 42 10.63 -38.57 -21.41
C ALA A 42 10.41 -37.05 -21.44
N ALA A 43 10.83 -36.41 -22.52
CA ALA A 43 10.57 -34.99 -22.74
C ALA A 43 9.05 -34.78 -22.78
N VAL A 44 8.48 -34.39 -21.63
CA VAL A 44 7.05 -34.14 -21.48
C VAL A 44 6.68 -33.04 -22.48
N SER A 45 5.76 -33.39 -23.39
CA SER A 45 5.22 -32.47 -24.39
C SER A 45 4.63 -31.26 -23.67
N ARG A 46 5.28 -30.11 -23.84
CA ARG A 46 4.94 -28.84 -23.22
C ARG A 46 3.67 -28.27 -23.85
N LYS A 47 2.51 -28.70 -23.38
CA LYS A 47 1.22 -28.12 -23.79
C LYS A 47 0.71 -27.18 -22.70
N PRO A 48 0.71 -25.86 -22.93
CA PRO A 48 0.19 -24.89 -21.97
C PRO A 48 -1.33 -25.02 -21.78
N ASN A 49 -2.03 -25.65 -22.73
CA ASN A 49 -3.47 -25.87 -22.72
C ASN A 49 -3.77 -27.36 -22.89
N ILE A 50 -4.53 -27.95 -21.96
CA ILE A 50 -4.92 -29.36 -22.01
C ILE A 50 -6.43 -29.53 -21.84
N GLY A 51 -7.00 -30.62 -22.35
CA GLY A 51 -8.40 -30.96 -22.11
C GLY A 51 -8.60 -31.73 -20.79
N ILE A 52 -9.84 -31.77 -20.28
CA ILE A 52 -10.18 -32.52 -19.06
C ILE A 52 -9.84 -34.02 -19.12
N ARG A 53 -9.86 -34.61 -20.32
CA ARG A 53 -9.49 -36.02 -20.52
C ARG A 53 -7.98 -36.23 -20.35
N GLU A 54 -7.18 -35.36 -20.97
CA GLU A 54 -5.71 -35.38 -20.88
C GLU A 54 -5.23 -35.12 -19.45
N LEU A 55 -5.92 -34.27 -18.68
CA LEU A 55 -5.67 -34.10 -17.25
C LEU A 55 -5.86 -35.40 -16.46
N LYS A 56 -6.95 -36.15 -16.72
CA LYS A 56 -7.25 -37.40 -16.02
C LYS A 56 -6.26 -38.50 -16.36
N GLU A 57 -5.88 -38.59 -17.64
CA GLU A 57 -5.00 -39.62 -18.17
C GLU A 57 -3.53 -39.38 -17.77
N ASN A 58 -3.11 -38.12 -17.63
CA ASN A 58 -1.70 -37.75 -17.44
C ASN A 58 -1.45 -36.82 -16.23
N LEU A 59 -2.20 -37.01 -15.13
CA LEU A 59 -2.16 -36.10 -13.99
C LEU A 59 -0.74 -35.80 -13.48
N SER A 60 0.10 -36.83 -13.30
CA SER A 60 1.47 -36.64 -12.79
C SER A 60 2.31 -35.77 -13.72
N ALA A 61 2.29 -36.03 -15.02
CA ALA A 61 3.04 -35.24 -16.00
C ALA A 61 2.53 -33.79 -16.09
N VAL A 62 1.21 -33.59 -15.93
CA VAL A 62 0.61 -32.25 -15.89
C VAL A 62 1.04 -31.49 -14.65
N VAL A 63 1.07 -32.14 -13.47
CA VAL A 63 1.53 -31.51 -12.22
C VAL A 63 3.02 -31.18 -12.28
N ASP A 64 3.85 -32.07 -12.81
CA ASP A 64 5.28 -31.83 -13.01
C ASP A 64 5.51 -30.64 -13.95
N SER A 65 4.76 -30.57 -15.05
CA SER A 65 4.81 -29.41 -15.97
C SER A 65 4.31 -28.13 -15.31
N ALA A 66 3.26 -28.22 -14.47
CA ALA A 66 2.67 -27.10 -13.74
C ALA A 66 3.60 -26.52 -12.67
N TRP A 67 4.59 -27.31 -12.21
CA TRP A 67 5.61 -26.86 -11.28
C TRP A 67 6.52 -25.78 -11.89
N GLU A 68 6.87 -25.93 -13.17
CA GLU A 68 7.70 -24.98 -13.91
C GLU A 68 6.89 -23.86 -14.59
N HIS A 69 5.71 -24.18 -15.16
CA HIS A 69 4.89 -23.24 -15.94
C HIS A 69 3.39 -23.46 -15.71
N PRO A 70 2.56 -22.41 -15.56
CA PRO A 70 1.10 -22.55 -15.47
C PRO A 70 0.50 -23.39 -16.60
N VAL A 71 -0.40 -24.32 -16.25
CA VAL A 71 -1.15 -25.15 -17.22
C VAL A 71 -2.63 -24.81 -17.15
N SER A 72 -3.25 -24.49 -18.29
CA SER A 72 -4.67 -24.22 -18.42
C SER A 72 -5.46 -25.44 -18.86
N VAL A 73 -6.36 -25.91 -18.00
CA VAL A 73 -7.27 -27.02 -18.29
C VAL A 73 -8.54 -26.46 -18.91
N HIS A 74 -8.86 -26.91 -20.11
CA HIS A 74 -10.03 -26.49 -20.86
C HIS A 74 -11.17 -27.51 -20.76
N ARG A 75 -12.40 -26.98 -20.75
CA ARG A 75 -13.63 -27.75 -20.86
C ARG A 75 -14.55 -27.05 -21.86
N TYR A 76 -15.06 -27.80 -22.84
CA TYR A 76 -15.91 -27.27 -23.91
C TYR A 76 -15.28 -26.07 -24.67
N GLY A 77 -13.97 -26.13 -24.94
CA GLY A 77 -13.25 -25.07 -25.65
C GLY A 77 -12.96 -23.81 -24.82
N SER A 78 -13.37 -23.75 -23.55
CA SER A 78 -13.10 -22.63 -22.65
C SER A 78 -12.15 -23.03 -21.52
N PRO A 79 -11.24 -22.15 -21.08
CA PRO A 79 -10.40 -22.41 -19.92
C PRO A 79 -11.29 -22.56 -18.67
N TRP A 80 -11.10 -23.64 -17.93
CA TRP A 80 -11.92 -24.03 -16.79
C TRP A 80 -11.15 -23.96 -15.47
N VAL A 81 -9.89 -24.38 -15.46
CA VAL A 81 -9.02 -24.32 -14.27
C VAL A 81 -7.58 -24.05 -14.69
N TRP A 82 -6.84 -23.33 -13.86
CA TRP A 82 -5.39 -23.22 -13.97
C TRP A 82 -4.72 -24.05 -12.88
N ILE A 83 -3.76 -24.87 -13.28
CA ILE A 83 -2.88 -25.57 -12.35
C ILE A 83 -1.56 -24.80 -12.35
N VAL A 84 -1.17 -24.35 -11.16
CA VAL A 84 0.05 -23.57 -10.95
C VAL A 84 0.79 -24.12 -9.74
N SER A 85 2.11 -23.97 -9.73
CA SER A 85 2.92 -24.30 -8.56
C SER A 85 2.56 -23.38 -7.37
N HIS A 86 2.83 -23.86 -6.15
CA HIS A 86 2.67 -23.03 -4.95
C HIS A 86 3.50 -21.74 -5.04
N GLU A 87 4.69 -21.80 -5.64
CA GLU A 87 5.55 -20.63 -5.82
C GLU A 87 4.96 -19.62 -6.81
N VAL A 88 4.40 -20.07 -7.94
CA VAL A 88 3.73 -19.18 -8.90
C VAL A 88 2.46 -18.59 -8.31
N TRP A 89 1.66 -19.40 -7.61
CA TRP A 89 0.49 -18.93 -6.88
C TRP A 89 0.90 -17.86 -5.85
N THR A 90 1.79 -18.19 -4.92
CA THR A 90 2.22 -17.24 -3.88
C THR A 90 2.89 -15.99 -4.43
N ARG A 91 3.74 -16.08 -5.46
CA ARG A 91 4.35 -14.90 -6.11
C ARG A 91 3.29 -14.00 -6.75
N ASN A 92 2.24 -14.55 -7.37
CA ASN A 92 1.17 -13.76 -7.97
C ASN A 92 0.15 -13.25 -6.94
N THR A 93 -0.15 -14.02 -5.89
CA THR A 93 -1.05 -13.62 -4.80
C THR A 93 -0.41 -12.57 -3.89
N ARG A 94 0.93 -12.54 -3.76
CA ARG A 94 1.68 -11.49 -3.02
C ARG A 94 1.59 -10.09 -3.63
N ARG A 95 0.98 -9.90 -4.81
CA ARG A 95 0.86 -8.57 -5.44
C ARG A 95 -0.15 -7.63 -4.76
N ILE A 96 -0.83 -8.07 -3.69
CA ILE A 96 -1.64 -7.20 -2.82
C ILE A 96 -1.35 -7.49 -1.34
N ASP A 97 -0.08 -7.54 -0.95
CA ASP A 97 0.28 -7.45 0.47
C ASP A 97 0.14 -5.97 0.90
N PHE A 98 -1.11 -5.50 1.04
CA PHE A 98 -1.40 -4.18 1.58
C PHE A 98 -0.98 -4.15 3.06
N ASN A 99 0.25 -3.69 3.33
CA ASN A 99 0.81 -3.58 4.67
C ASN A 99 0.95 -2.11 5.10
N PRO A 100 -0.09 -1.50 5.68
CA PRO A 100 -0.02 -0.12 6.13
C PRO A 100 0.90 0.07 7.34
N ALA A 101 1.20 -0.98 8.12
CA ALA A 101 1.99 -0.88 9.35
C ALA A 101 3.45 -0.47 9.10
N GLY A 102 4.01 -0.77 7.92
CA GLY A 102 5.35 -0.33 7.53
C GLY A 102 5.42 1.13 7.04
N HIS A 103 4.28 1.79 6.83
CA HIS A 103 4.24 3.14 6.28
C HIS A 103 4.21 4.21 7.40
N PRO A 104 4.92 5.35 7.27
CA PRO A 104 4.92 6.42 8.29
C PRO A 104 3.54 6.92 8.73
N LEU A 105 2.55 6.90 7.84
CA LEU A 105 1.15 7.21 8.18
C LEU A 105 0.56 6.33 9.29
N ALA A 106 1.11 5.13 9.54
CA ALA A 106 0.63 4.31 10.64
C ALA A 106 0.89 4.94 12.00
N ALA A 107 2.08 5.50 12.20
CA ALA A 107 2.41 6.22 13.43
C ALA A 107 1.54 7.47 13.60
N VAL A 108 1.30 8.21 12.51
CA VAL A 108 0.38 9.36 12.53
C VAL A 108 -1.04 8.93 12.84
N ARG A 109 -1.53 7.86 12.21
CA ARG A 109 -2.89 7.35 12.47
C ARG A 109 -3.06 6.98 13.93
N GLN A 110 -2.12 6.23 14.50
CA GLN A 110 -2.15 5.85 15.92
C GLN A 110 -2.19 7.08 16.84
N HIS A 111 -1.38 8.09 16.54
CA HIS A 111 -1.38 9.37 17.26
C HIS A 111 -2.74 10.06 17.19
N LEU A 112 -3.30 10.21 15.99
CA LEU A 112 -4.63 10.83 15.81
C LEU A 112 -5.73 10.01 16.51
N ASP A 113 -5.70 8.69 16.42
CA ASP A 113 -6.70 7.81 17.03
C ASP A 113 -6.70 7.92 18.56
N MET A 114 -5.52 8.01 19.17
CA MET A 114 -5.37 8.25 20.61
C MET A 114 -5.90 9.63 21.00
N ALA A 115 -5.46 10.69 20.31
CA ALA A 115 -5.85 12.06 20.61
C ALA A 115 -7.37 12.30 20.36
N MET A 116 -7.97 11.63 19.37
CA MET A 116 -9.42 11.65 19.14
C MET A 116 -10.18 10.95 20.27
N ARG A 117 -9.66 9.83 20.78
CA ARG A 117 -10.27 9.08 21.88
C ARG A 117 -10.33 9.89 23.17
N GLU A 118 -9.23 10.58 23.50
CA GLU A 118 -9.16 11.48 24.65
C GLU A 118 -10.18 12.63 24.58
N ARG A 119 -10.53 13.05 23.36
CA ARG A 119 -11.42 14.19 23.09
C ARG A 119 -12.82 13.77 22.66
N GLN A 120 -13.17 12.48 22.76
CA GLN A 120 -14.40 11.93 22.19
C GLN A 120 -15.66 12.72 22.60
N PRO A 121 -15.87 13.12 23.87
CA PRO A 121 -17.08 13.84 24.24
C PRO A 121 -17.17 15.22 23.58
N ARG A 122 -16.05 15.96 23.54
CA ARG A 122 -15.96 17.27 22.90
C ARG A 122 -16.14 17.16 21.39
N LEU A 123 -15.48 16.19 20.77
CA LEU A 123 -15.58 15.92 19.34
C LEU A 123 -17.02 15.56 18.93
N HIS A 124 -17.69 14.72 19.71
CA HIS A 124 -19.07 14.33 19.46
C HIS A 124 -20.02 15.54 19.59
N ALA A 125 -19.89 16.35 20.63
CA ALA A 125 -20.70 17.55 20.79
C ALA A 125 -20.47 18.56 19.65
N ALA A 126 -19.22 18.76 19.22
CA ALA A 126 -18.87 19.63 18.11
C ALA A 126 -19.47 19.13 16.78
N ALA A 127 -19.44 17.81 16.54
CA ALA A 127 -20.03 17.18 15.36
C ALA A 127 -21.56 17.38 15.28
N LEU A 128 -22.25 17.25 16.43
CA LEU A 128 -23.70 17.49 16.51
C LEU A 128 -24.04 18.96 16.22
N ARG A 129 -23.31 19.92 16.80
CA ARG A 129 -23.51 21.35 16.53
C ARG A 129 -23.25 21.69 15.06
N ALA A 130 -22.24 21.06 14.47
CA ALA A 130 -21.94 21.18 13.04
C ALA A 130 -22.88 20.38 12.14
N MET A 131 -23.89 19.68 12.70
CA MET A 131 -24.87 18.87 11.99
C MET A 131 -24.24 17.94 10.93
N LEU A 132 -23.13 17.30 11.29
CA LEU A 132 -22.42 16.42 10.38
C LEU A 132 -23.25 15.18 10.05
N ARG A 133 -23.31 14.84 8.77
CA ARG A 133 -23.95 13.60 8.27
C ARG A 133 -22.97 12.43 8.20
N ILE A 134 -21.68 12.73 8.15
CA ILE A 134 -20.57 11.79 8.20
C ILE A 134 -19.91 11.94 9.57
N GLU A 135 -19.47 10.84 10.18
CA GLU A 135 -18.71 10.86 11.42
C GLU A 135 -17.51 11.83 11.33
N ALA A 136 -17.18 12.50 12.43
CA ALA A 136 -16.13 13.51 12.42
C ALA A 136 -14.73 12.91 12.23
N GLN A 137 -14.46 11.71 12.74
CA GLN A 137 -13.13 11.11 12.74
C GLN A 137 -12.61 10.86 11.31
N PRO A 138 -13.37 10.24 10.39
CA PRO A 138 -12.94 10.10 8.99
C PRO A 138 -12.69 11.45 8.30
N LEU A 139 -13.54 12.44 8.53
CA LEU A 139 -13.38 13.78 7.92
C LEU A 139 -12.11 14.47 8.42
N LEU A 140 -11.84 14.43 9.73
CA LEU A 140 -10.63 14.98 10.32
C LEU A 140 -9.37 14.27 9.81
N ARG A 141 -9.41 12.94 9.63
CA ARG A 141 -8.30 12.20 9.01
C ARG A 141 -8.15 12.55 7.53
N ALA A 142 -9.24 12.78 6.79
CA ALA A 142 -9.17 13.22 5.40
C ALA A 142 -8.51 14.61 5.28
N LEU A 143 -8.88 15.56 6.14
CA LEU A 143 -8.21 16.87 6.21
C LEU A 143 -6.74 16.75 6.62
N ALA A 144 -6.40 15.81 7.51
CA ALA A 144 -5.00 15.53 7.83
C ALA A 144 -4.23 15.01 6.59
N VAL A 145 -4.81 14.12 5.78
CA VAL A 145 -4.21 13.69 4.50
C VAL A 145 -3.99 14.90 3.58
N GLN A 146 -4.98 15.79 3.48
CA GLN A 146 -4.88 17.01 2.67
C GLN A 146 -3.68 17.88 3.08
N LEU A 147 -3.49 18.08 4.39
CA LEU A 147 -2.38 18.86 4.94
C LEU A 147 -1.02 18.18 4.78
N LEU A 148 -0.96 16.85 4.85
CA LEU A 148 0.28 16.07 4.79
C LEU A 148 0.79 15.84 3.36
N TYR A 149 -0.12 15.76 2.39
CA TYR A 149 0.20 15.44 1.00
C TYR A 149 -0.05 16.59 0.03
N GLY A 150 -0.45 17.76 0.53
CA GLY A 150 -0.60 18.97 -0.29
C GLY A 150 -1.72 18.85 -1.33
N LEU A 151 -2.82 18.18 -1.01
CA LEU A 151 -3.94 18.05 -1.94
C LEU A 151 -4.73 19.37 -2.00
N GLU A 152 -4.75 20.01 -3.17
CA GLU A 152 -5.21 21.39 -3.29
C GLU A 152 -6.74 21.54 -3.28
N THR A 153 -7.48 20.50 -3.67
CA THR A 153 -8.94 20.57 -3.82
C THR A 153 -9.64 19.41 -3.11
N GLU A 154 -10.91 19.63 -2.74
CA GLU A 154 -11.76 18.59 -2.17
C GLU A 154 -12.00 17.43 -3.15
N ALA A 155 -12.11 17.74 -4.45
CA ALA A 155 -12.22 16.75 -5.52
C ALA A 155 -10.96 15.88 -5.59
N ALA A 156 -9.76 16.48 -5.53
CA ALA A 156 -8.50 15.73 -5.49
C ALA A 156 -8.42 14.87 -4.22
N LEU A 157 -8.81 15.39 -3.06
CA LEU A 157 -8.85 14.62 -1.81
C LEU A 157 -9.80 13.42 -1.90
N HIS A 158 -11.01 13.62 -2.43
CA HIS A 158 -12.01 12.57 -2.64
C HIS A 158 -11.49 11.47 -3.58
N GLU A 159 -10.96 11.88 -4.75
CA GLU A 159 -10.34 11.00 -5.74
C GLU A 159 -9.21 10.17 -5.10
N GLN A 160 -8.33 10.82 -4.33
CA GLN A 160 -7.22 10.14 -3.66
C GLN A 160 -7.71 9.14 -2.60
N ILE A 161 -8.74 9.44 -1.82
CA ILE A 161 -9.32 8.48 -0.86
C ILE A 161 -10.01 7.31 -1.59
N SER A 162 -10.58 7.55 -2.76
CA SER A 162 -11.20 6.51 -3.59
C SER A 162 -10.16 5.54 -4.17
N CYS A 163 -9.09 6.07 -4.74
CA CYS A 163 -8.13 5.31 -5.53
C CYS A 163 -6.93 4.78 -4.71
N ASN A 164 -6.58 5.43 -3.60
CA ASN A 164 -5.41 5.07 -2.81
C ASN A 164 -5.79 4.25 -1.56
N LEU A 165 -5.50 2.94 -1.59
CA LEU A 165 -5.80 2.02 -0.48
C LEU A 165 -5.18 2.46 0.86
N LEU A 166 -4.03 3.13 0.85
CA LEU A 166 -3.38 3.62 2.06
C LEU A 166 -4.14 4.79 2.68
N PHE A 167 -4.59 5.75 1.87
CA PHE A 167 -5.41 6.87 2.37
C PHE A 167 -6.79 6.41 2.81
N ARG A 168 -7.36 5.47 2.08
CA ARG A 168 -8.60 4.81 2.42
C ARG A 168 -8.55 4.15 3.80
N TRP A 169 -7.51 3.33 4.01
CA TRP A 169 -7.21 2.75 5.32
C TRP A 169 -6.98 3.82 6.38
N PHE A 170 -6.19 4.85 6.09
CA PHE A 170 -5.84 5.91 7.04
C PHE A 170 -7.08 6.65 7.54
N VAL A 171 -8.00 7.00 6.64
CA VAL A 171 -9.28 7.66 6.96
C VAL A 171 -10.18 6.78 7.84
N GLY A 172 -9.97 5.47 7.82
CA GLY A 172 -10.70 4.49 8.61
C GLY A 172 -11.79 3.77 7.83
N LEU A 173 -11.70 3.76 6.51
CA LEU A 173 -12.59 2.99 5.63
C LEU A 173 -12.05 1.57 5.41
N SER A 174 -12.94 0.59 5.33
CA SER A 174 -12.58 -0.76 4.85
C SER A 174 -12.22 -0.71 3.35
N LEU A 175 -11.39 -1.65 2.90
CA LEU A 175 -10.89 -1.68 1.51
C LEU A 175 -12.01 -1.86 0.48
N ASP A 176 -13.06 -2.60 0.84
CA ASP A 176 -14.23 -2.96 0.05
C ASP A 176 -15.43 -2.00 0.23
N GLN A 177 -15.38 -1.13 1.24
CA GLN A 177 -16.47 -0.21 1.54
C GLN A 177 -16.69 0.79 0.40
N GLN A 178 -17.91 1.24 0.14
CA GLN A 178 -18.13 2.37 -0.76
C GLN A 178 -17.83 3.70 -0.04
N ILE A 179 -17.15 4.60 -0.74
CA ILE A 179 -16.85 5.97 -0.26
C ILE A 179 -18.08 6.87 -0.50
N TRP A 180 -18.29 7.89 0.34
CA TRP A 180 -19.36 8.88 0.16
C TRP A 180 -19.34 9.53 -1.21
N THR A 181 -20.48 10.01 -1.70
CA THR A 181 -20.51 10.77 -2.95
C THR A 181 -19.68 12.05 -2.84
N PRO A 182 -19.12 12.58 -3.95
CA PRO A 182 -18.38 13.85 -3.91
C PRO A 182 -19.16 14.99 -3.26
N GLN A 183 -20.48 15.05 -3.48
CA GLN A 183 -21.33 16.09 -2.88
C GLN A 183 -21.45 15.94 -1.35
N GLU A 184 -21.72 14.73 -0.86
CA GLU A 184 -21.84 14.48 0.59
C GLU A 184 -20.53 14.73 1.31
N PHE A 185 -19.42 14.35 0.69
CA PHE A 185 -18.08 14.55 1.22
C PHE A 185 -17.72 16.02 1.29
N GLY A 186 -17.86 16.77 0.18
CA GLY A 186 -17.57 18.21 0.14
C GLY A 186 -18.44 19.00 1.12
N TYR A 187 -19.75 18.74 1.15
CA TYR A 187 -20.65 19.37 2.13
C TYR A 187 -20.21 19.12 3.57
N SER A 188 -19.82 17.88 3.88
CA SER A 188 -19.38 17.54 5.24
C SER A 188 -18.04 18.20 5.61
N LEU A 189 -17.10 18.30 4.67
CA LEU A 189 -15.85 19.03 4.88
C LEU A 189 -16.10 20.53 5.08
N GLU A 190 -16.98 21.14 4.31
CA GLU A 190 -17.39 22.53 4.48
C GLU A 190 -17.93 22.77 5.90
N ARG A 191 -18.81 21.89 6.39
CA ARG A 191 -19.35 21.96 7.76
C ARG A 191 -18.27 21.81 8.84
N VAL A 192 -17.29 20.93 8.62
CA VAL A 192 -16.13 20.79 9.52
C VAL A 192 -15.31 22.09 9.53
N LEU A 193 -15.00 22.64 8.36
CA LEU A 193 -14.15 23.83 8.21
C LEU A 193 -14.84 25.14 8.61
N ALA A 194 -16.18 25.16 8.65
CA ALA A 194 -16.97 26.26 9.20
C ALA A 194 -17.02 26.26 10.74
N SER A 195 -16.76 25.11 11.39
CA SER A 195 -16.80 24.99 12.85
C SER A 195 -15.45 25.32 13.48
N ALA A 196 -15.38 26.44 14.20
CA ALA A 196 -14.18 26.83 14.95
C ALA A 196 -13.73 25.74 15.94
N GLU A 197 -14.69 25.04 16.56
CA GLU A 197 -14.40 23.95 17.51
C GLU A 197 -13.78 22.74 16.82
N LEU A 198 -14.30 22.32 15.66
CA LEU A 198 -13.74 21.17 14.91
C LEU A 198 -12.38 21.49 14.30
N VAL A 199 -12.17 22.72 13.80
CA VAL A 199 -10.86 23.15 13.30
C VAL A 199 -9.83 23.24 14.43
N ALA A 200 -10.23 23.72 15.62
CA ALA A 200 -9.35 23.70 16.79
C ALA A 200 -8.99 22.27 17.20
N ILE A 201 -9.96 21.35 17.20
CA ILE A 201 -9.68 19.92 17.44
C ILE A 201 -8.70 19.37 16.39
N LEU A 202 -8.88 19.66 15.10
CA LEU A 202 -7.94 19.23 14.06
C LEU A 202 -6.50 19.70 14.34
N GLU A 203 -6.32 20.95 14.73
CA GLU A 203 -5.03 21.51 15.10
C GLU A 203 -4.45 20.78 16.34
N GLU A 204 -5.26 20.60 17.38
CA GLU A 204 -4.89 19.86 18.60
C GLU A 204 -4.48 18.41 18.29
N LEU A 205 -5.13 17.74 17.33
CA LEU A 205 -4.81 16.37 16.93
C LEU A 205 -3.45 16.28 16.21
N LEU A 206 -3.10 17.31 15.42
CA LEU A 206 -1.84 17.36 14.67
C LEU A 206 -0.65 17.79 15.53
N LEU A 207 -0.89 18.40 16.70
CA LEU A 207 0.17 18.73 17.65
C LEU A 207 0.91 17.46 18.11
N GLY A 208 2.23 17.47 17.95
CA GLY A 208 3.09 16.35 18.33
C GLY A 208 3.00 15.12 17.41
N ALA A 209 2.20 15.15 16.35
CA ALA A 209 2.10 14.02 15.43
C ALA A 209 3.45 13.79 14.71
N PRO A 210 3.88 12.52 14.51
CA PRO A 210 5.16 12.18 13.88
C PRO A 210 5.12 12.35 12.35
N VAL A 211 4.98 13.60 11.90
CA VAL A 211 4.83 13.95 10.47
C VAL A 211 6.16 14.11 9.73
N ALA A 212 7.27 14.23 10.46
CA ALA A 212 8.59 14.44 9.88
C ALA A 212 9.02 13.34 8.88
N PRO A 213 8.79 12.03 9.14
CA PRO A 213 9.12 11.00 8.16
C PRO A 213 8.25 11.07 6.89
N ILE A 214 7.01 11.54 6.99
CA ILE A 214 6.15 11.78 5.82
C ILE A 214 6.75 12.91 4.99
N ALA A 215 7.07 14.05 5.61
CA ALA A 215 7.65 15.19 4.92
C ALA A 215 9.01 14.87 4.26
N GLN A 216 9.82 14.03 4.90
CA GLN A 216 11.08 13.55 4.33
C GLN A 216 10.86 12.65 3.10
N ALA A 217 9.87 11.75 3.18
CA ALA A 217 9.56 10.83 2.09
C ALA A 217 8.90 11.52 0.88
N THR A 218 8.03 12.50 1.12
CA THR A 218 7.29 13.20 0.06
C THR A 218 7.98 14.46 -0.45
N GLY A 219 8.91 15.04 0.32
CA GLY A 219 9.44 16.39 0.08
C GLY A 219 8.42 17.51 0.35
N ILE A 220 7.25 17.18 0.89
CA ILE A 220 6.14 18.11 1.15
C ILE A 220 6.06 18.33 2.66
N PRO A 221 6.35 19.53 3.18
CA PRO A 221 6.13 19.81 4.59
C PRO A 221 4.64 19.83 4.92
N LEU A 222 4.28 19.59 6.19
CA LEU A 222 2.91 19.78 6.67
C LEU A 222 2.44 21.19 6.29
N ASN A 223 1.30 21.31 5.62
CA ASN A 223 0.78 22.58 5.12
C ASN A 223 0.23 23.48 6.24
N GLN A 224 1.15 24.10 6.99
CA GLN A 224 0.85 25.01 8.09
C GLN A 224 0.11 26.28 7.63
N ALA A 225 0.31 26.71 6.39
CA ALA A 225 -0.36 27.88 5.84
C ALA A 225 -1.86 27.62 5.67
N LEU A 226 -2.21 26.49 5.06
CA LEU A 226 -3.60 26.07 4.87
C LEU A 226 -4.32 25.84 6.20
N LEU A 227 -3.65 25.20 7.18
CA LEU A 227 -4.23 25.02 8.51
C LEU A 227 -4.55 26.36 9.20
N ARG A 228 -3.65 27.36 9.10
CA ARG A 228 -3.90 28.71 9.61
C ARG A 228 -5.03 29.42 8.88
N GLU A 229 -5.13 29.24 7.57
CA GLU A 229 -6.25 29.79 6.78
C GLU A 229 -7.59 29.23 7.24
N TRP A 230 -7.69 27.91 7.40
CA TRP A 230 -8.91 27.26 7.90
C TRP A 230 -9.30 27.77 9.29
N ARG A 231 -8.32 27.94 10.19
CA ARG A 231 -8.55 28.53 11.52
C ARG A 231 -9.04 29.98 11.42
N ALA A 232 -8.44 30.80 10.58
CA ALA A 232 -8.87 32.19 10.40
C ALA A 232 -10.28 32.29 9.79
N ARG A 233 -10.63 31.37 8.88
CA ARG A 233 -11.95 31.31 8.25
C ARG A 233 -13.04 30.88 9.23
N SER A 234 -12.78 29.84 10.03
CA SER A 234 -13.78 29.31 10.96
C SER A 234 -14.15 30.29 12.07
N VAL A 235 -13.20 31.13 12.51
CA VAL A 235 -13.44 32.19 13.51
C VAL A 235 -14.26 33.35 12.95
N ARG A 236 -14.20 33.62 11.64
CA ARG A 236 -14.98 34.71 11.01
C ARG A 236 -16.41 34.32 10.66
N GLY A 237 -16.68 33.02 10.50
CA GLY A 237 -17.97 32.49 10.03
C GLY A 237 -18.87 31.90 11.12
N GLY A 238 -18.39 31.81 12.36
CA GLY A 238 -19.18 31.37 13.53
C GLY A 238 -19.68 32.56 14.34
#